data_AF-A0A5D2LL16-F1
#
_entry.id   AF-A0A5D2LL16-F1
#
_cell.length_a   1.000
_cell.length_b   1.000
_cell.length_c   1.000
_cell.angle_alpha   90.00
_cell.angle_beta   90.00
_cell.angle_gamma   90.00
#
_symmetry.space_group_name_H-M   'P 1'
#
loop_
_entity.id
_entity.type
_entity.pdbx_description
1 polymer ?
#
loop_
_entity_poly.entity_id
_entity_poly.type
_entity_poly.pdbx_seq_one_letter_code
_entity_poly.pdbx_strand_id
1 'polypeptide(L)' 'MIDIGTDNNNKINWALKEKKEFIDIIETIYRGVRKGRGMVIAPKDYYTKYRY' A
#
# COMPACT_ATOMS: atom_id res chain seq x y z
N MET A 1 -1.97 9.17 -0.62
CA MET A 1 -2.79 7.99 -0.98
C MET A 1 -1.86 6.88 -1.46
N ILE A 2 -2.21 5.61 -1.28
CA ILE A 2 -1.40 4.48 -1.78
C ILE A 2 -2.25 3.63 -2.72
N ASP A 3 -1.76 3.39 -3.92
CA ASP A 3 -2.35 2.46 -4.88
C ASP A 3 -1.93 1.05 -4.53
N ILE A 4 -2.89 0.28 -4.01
CA ILE A 4 -2.67 -1.07 -3.49
C ILE A 4 -3.19 -2.12 -4.47
N GLY A 5 -3.63 -1.69 -5.66
CA GLY A 5 -4.41 -2.54 -6.56
C GLY A 5 -5.74 -2.91 -5.90
N THR A 6 -6.39 -1.99 -5.20
CA THR A 6 -7.77 -2.18 -4.72
C THR A 6 -8.59 -0.97 -5.13
N ASP A 7 -9.92 -1.09 -5.11
CA ASP A 7 -10.81 0.03 -5.45
C ASP A 7 -10.79 1.17 -4.40
N ASN A 8 -10.02 0.99 -3.31
CA ASN A 8 -9.89 1.99 -2.23
C ASN A 8 -8.42 2.24 -1.84
N ASN A 9 -7.91 3.39 -2.30
CA ASN A 9 -6.52 3.81 -2.11
C ASN A 9 -6.30 4.75 -0.90
N ASN A 10 -7.35 4.98 -0.11
CA ASN A 10 -7.33 5.86 1.05
C ASN A 10 -7.02 5.13 2.36
N LYS A 11 -7.40 3.85 2.46
CA LYS A 11 -7.23 3.05 3.68
C LYS A 11 -7.07 1.57 3.36
N ILE A 12 -6.21 0.90 4.13
CA ILE A 12 -6.12 -0.57 4.18
C ILE A 12 -7.13 -1.05 5.23
N ASN A 13 -8.09 -1.88 4.83
CA ASN A 13 -9.18 -2.36 5.71
C ASN A 13 -9.09 -3.86 6.06
N TRP A 14 -7.99 -4.53 5.74
CA TRP A 14 -7.74 -5.93 6.08
C TRP A 14 -6.53 -6.09 6.99
N ALA A 15 -6.44 -7.23 7.66
CA ALA A 15 -5.29 -7.58 8.48
C ALA A 15 -4.09 -7.97 7.60
N LEU A 16 -2.98 -7.26 7.75
CA LEU A 16 -1.70 -7.64 7.15
C LEU A 16 -1.08 -8.79 7.95
N LYS A 17 -0.80 -9.92 7.29
CA LYS A 17 -0.23 -11.12 7.93
C LYS A 17 1.28 -11.02 8.15
N GLU A 18 1.98 -10.34 7.25
CA GLU A 18 3.44 -10.25 7.20
C GLU A 18 3.94 -8.91 7.74
N LYS A 19 4.79 -8.93 8.76
CA LYS A 19 5.40 -7.71 9.32
C LYS A 19 6.26 -6.98 8.29
N LYS A 20 6.91 -7.71 7.39
CA LYS A 20 7.75 -7.12 6.33
C LYS A 20 6.92 -6.34 5.33
N GLU A 21 5.75 -6.86 4.92
CA GLU A 21 4.83 -6.15 4.01
C GLU A 21 4.40 -4.80 4.60
N PHE A 22 4.18 -4.72 5.92
CA PHE A 22 3.84 -3.46 6.58
C PHE A 22 4.98 -2.43 6.53
N ILE A 23 6.22 -2.86 6.78
CA ILE A 23 7.40 -1.98 6.72
C ILE A 23 7.58 -1.44 5.30
N ASP A 24 7.45 -2.31 4.29
CA ASP A 24 7.65 -1.93 2.88
C ASP A 24 6.59 -0.92 2.41
N ILE A 25 5.35 -1.05 2.87
CA ILE A 25 4.27 -0.08 2.61
C ILE A 25 4.63 1.29 3.21
N ILE A 26 5.02 1.33 4.49
CA ILE A 26 5.38 2.58 5.17
C ILE A 26 6.56 3.26 4.48
N GLU A 27 7.60 2.50 4.14
CA GLU A 27 8.79 3.02 3.47
C GLU A 27 8.44 3.65 2.12
N THR A 28 7.58 2.99 1.34
CA THR A 28 7.13 3.48 0.04
C THR A 28 6.34 4.78 0.17
N ILE A 29 5.45 4.88 1.18
CA ILE A 29 4.72 6.11 1.49
C ILE A 29 5.70 7.22 1.89
N TYR A 30 6.62 6.96 2.82
CA TYR A 30 7.56 7.96 3.31
C TYR A 30 8.43 8.52 2.16
N ARG A 31 8.98 7.65 1.32
CA ARG A 31 9.80 8.04 0.16
C ARG A 31 9.01 8.84 -0.87
N GLY A 32 7.74 8.48 -1.12
CA GLY A 32 6.90 9.17 -2.09
C GLY A 32 6.39 10.53 -1.61
N VAL A 33 5.97 10.62 -0.34
CA VAL A 33 5.56 11.88 0.29
C VAL A 33 6.72 12.86 0.38
N ARG A 34 7.94 12.38 0.71
CA ARG A 34 9.14 13.23 0.73
C ARG A 34 9.48 13.84 -0.64
N LYS A 35 9.00 13.22 -1.74
CA LYS A 35 9.12 13.75 -3.11
C LYS A 35 7.92 14.61 -3.55
N GLY A 36 6.97 14.89 -2.65
CA GLY A 36 5.78 15.69 -2.93
C GLY A 36 4.70 14.95 -3.74
N ARG A 37 4.72 13.62 -3.80
CA ARG A 37 3.72 12.84 -4.53
C ARG A 37 2.45 12.68 -3.69
N GLY A 38 1.30 13.05 -4.23
CA GLY A 38 -0.01 12.84 -3.59
C GLY A 38 -0.46 11.38 -3.56
N MET A 39 0.06 10.57 -4.49
CA MET A 39 -0.23 9.14 -4.61
C MET A 39 1.05 8.34 -4.84
N VAL A 40 1.17 7.21 -4.15
CA VAL A 40 2.31 6.29 -4.26
C VAL A 40 1.79 4.90 -4.64
N ILE A 41 2.54 4.14 -5.42
CA ILE A 41 2.14 2.79 -5.82
C ILE A 41 2.77 1.80 -4.85
N ALA A 42 1.99 0.84 -4.35
CA ALA A 42 2.49 -0.20 -3.47
C ALA A 42 3.53 -1.08 -4.19
N PRO A 43 4.54 -1.59 -3.47
CA PRO A 43 5.56 -2.46 -4.07
C PRO A 43 5.01 -3.84 -4.50
N LYS A 44 3.78 -4.17 -4.09
CA LYS A 44 3.10 -5.43 -4.39
C LYS A 44 1.65 -5.14 -4.73
N ASP A 45 1.12 -5.90 -5.68
CA ASP A 45 -0.30 -5.87 -6.00
C ASP A 45 -1.07 -6.75 -5.01
N TYR A 46 -2.10 -6.19 -4.38
CA TYR A 46 -2.95 -6.88 -3.42
C TYR A 46 -4.33 -7.25 -4.02
N TYR A 47 -4.58 -6.96 -5.31
CA TYR A 47 -5.85 -7.23 -6.00
C TYR A 47 -6.25 -8.72 -5.99
N THR A 48 -5.27 -9.63 -6.06
CA THR A 48 -5.51 -11.08 -6.15
C THR A 48 -5.49 -11.82 -4.82
N LYS A 49 -4.93 -11.22 -3.76
CA LYS A 49 -4.71 -11.92 -2.48
C LYS A 49 -5.93 -11.96 -1.54
N TYR A 50 -6.94 -11.11 -1.76
CA TYR A 50 -8.06 -10.93 -0.82
C TYR A 50 -9.46 -11.00 -1.48
N ARG A 51 -9.57 -11.63 -2.66
CA ARG A 51 -10.85 -11.85 -3.36
C ARG A 51 -11.62 -13.10 -2.92
N TYR A 52 -11.19 -13.79 -1.87
CA TYR A 52 -11.89 -14.94 -1.27
C TYR A 52 -11.86 -14.85 0.26
#